data_AF-A0A7Z0ENZ2-F1
#
_entry.id   AF-A0A7Z0ENZ2-F1
#
_cell.length_a   1.000
_cell.length_b   1.000
_cell.length_c   1.000
_cell.angle_alpha   90.00
_cell.angle_beta   90.00
_cell.angle_gamma   90.00
#
_symmetry.space_group_name_H-M   'P 1'
#
loop_
_entity.id
_entity.type
_entity.pdbx_description
1 polymer ?
#
loop_
_entity_poly.entity_id
_entity_poly.type
_entity_poly.pdbx_seq_one_letter_code
_entity_poly.pdbx_strand_id
1 'polypeptide(L)'
;MSDYPTDLSRLTGPQLVRLFLDAVDSRPTTDAERAEFFDFKARVFATLADRDDNPDAVKAAARARADRDRILARIEDAMGGDR
;
A
#
# COMPACT_ATOMS: atom_id res chain seq x y z
N MET A 1 9.21 3.72 -9.88
CA MET A 1 9.55 4.29 -8.56
C MET A 1 8.44 5.25 -8.22
N SER A 2 7.46 4.81 -7.44
CA SER A 2 6.40 5.70 -6.94
C SER A 2 6.95 6.75 -5.98
N ASP A 3 6.30 7.91 -5.94
CA ASP A 3 6.63 9.06 -5.09
C ASP A 3 6.11 8.92 -3.63
N TYR A 4 5.74 7.72 -3.21
CA TYR A 4 5.21 7.50 -1.85
C TYR A 4 6.30 7.65 -0.78
N PRO A 5 6.07 8.41 0.30
CA PRO A 5 7.03 8.56 1.38
C PRO A 5 7.38 7.22 2.02
N THR A 6 8.67 6.98 2.27
CA THR A 6 9.14 5.73 2.90
C THR A 6 9.02 5.77 4.42
N ASP A 7 9.33 6.92 5.04
CA ASP A 7 9.21 7.13 6.49
C ASP A 7 7.89 7.83 6.84
N LEU A 8 7.01 7.11 7.52
CA LEU A 8 5.70 7.59 7.99
C LEU A 8 5.67 7.86 9.50
N SER A 9 6.76 7.54 10.22
CA SER A 9 6.82 7.49 11.68
C SER A 9 6.58 8.84 12.35
N ARG A 10 6.85 9.95 11.63
CA ARG A 10 6.72 11.33 12.11
C ARG A 10 5.39 12.00 11.78
N LEU A 11 4.57 11.41 10.91
CA LEU A 11 3.26 11.98 10.55
C LEU A 11 2.28 11.82 11.70
N THR A 12 1.19 12.58 11.77
CA THR A 12 0.06 12.31 12.69
C THR A 12 -1.00 11.43 12.02
N GLY A 13 -1.97 10.90 12.77
CA GLY A 13 -3.10 10.15 12.19
C GLY A 13 -3.82 10.91 11.06
N PRO A 14 -4.24 12.18 11.27
CA PRO A 14 -4.83 13.00 10.20
C PRO A 14 -3.90 13.24 9.00
N GLN A 15 -2.59 13.40 9.22
CA GLN A 15 -1.62 13.54 8.13
C GLN A 15 -1.48 12.24 7.32
N LEU A 16 -1.53 11.08 7.97
CA LEU A 16 -1.54 9.77 7.30
C LEU A 16 -2.80 9.59 6.44
N VAL A 17 -3.96 9.97 6.97
CA VAL A 17 -5.23 9.91 6.23
C VAL A 17 -5.18 10.84 5.03
N ARG A 18 -4.72 12.08 5.19
CA ARG A 18 -4.54 13.04 4.08
C ARG A 18 -3.66 12.44 2.98
N LEU A 19 -2.48 11.95 3.36
CA LEU A 19 -1.53 11.33 2.45
C LEU A 19 -2.12 10.12 1.71
N PHE A 20 -2.91 9.29 2.41
CA PHE A 20 -3.61 8.17 1.79
C PHE A 20 -4.67 8.61 0.79
N LEU A 21 -5.45 9.65 1.10
CA LEU A 21 -6.45 10.18 0.16
C LEU A 21 -5.79 10.75 -1.09
N ASP A 22 -4.70 11.51 -0.94
CA ASP A 22 -3.94 12.04 -2.07
C ASP A 22 -3.39 10.90 -2.97
N ALA A 23 -2.97 9.78 -2.37
CA ALA A 23 -2.53 8.59 -3.11
C ALA A 23 -3.67 7.84 -3.80
N VAL A 24 -4.88 7.80 -3.23
CA VAL A 24 -6.04 7.17 -3.86
C VAL A 24 -6.44 7.90 -5.15
N ASP A 25 -6.22 9.21 -5.20
CA ASP A 25 -6.51 10.03 -6.38
C ASP A 25 -5.51 9.82 -7.53
N SER A 26 -4.36 9.17 -7.29
CA SER A 26 -3.31 8.98 -8.30
C SER A 26 -3.65 7.98 -9.41
N ARG A 27 -4.72 7.16 -9.23
CA ARG A 27 -5.23 6.16 -10.20
C ARG A 27 -4.14 5.34 -10.91
N PRO A 28 -3.52 4.34 -10.22
CA PRO A 28 -2.51 3.46 -10.82
C PRO A 28 -2.99 2.77 -12.11
N THR A 29 -2.17 2.82 -13.16
CA THR A 29 -2.52 2.31 -14.50
C THR A 29 -1.82 1.00 -14.85
N THR A 30 -0.64 0.75 -14.27
CA THR A 30 0.13 -0.49 -14.46
C THR A 30 0.09 -1.37 -13.21
N ASP A 31 0.36 -2.67 -13.37
CA ASP A 31 0.42 -3.59 -12.24
C ASP A 31 1.58 -3.26 -11.28
N ALA A 32 2.70 -2.76 -11.79
CA ALA A 32 3.80 -2.26 -10.96
C ALA A 32 3.34 -1.08 -10.07
N GLU A 33 2.67 -0.09 -10.66
CA GLU A 33 2.11 1.05 -9.91
C GLU A 33 1.04 0.60 -8.90
N ARG A 34 0.18 -0.37 -9.26
CA ARG A 34 -0.80 -0.93 -8.33
C ARG A 34 -0.11 -1.62 -7.15
N ALA A 35 0.95 -2.38 -7.39
CA ALA A 35 1.70 -3.05 -6.33
C ALA A 35 2.38 -2.03 -5.39
N GLU A 36 2.97 -0.96 -5.94
CA GLU A 36 3.53 0.16 -5.16
C GLU A 36 2.44 0.86 -4.33
N PHE A 37 1.24 1.08 -4.89
CA PHE A 37 0.11 1.64 -4.15
C PHE A 37 -0.34 0.75 -2.98
N PHE A 38 -0.47 -0.57 -3.19
CA PHE A 38 -0.89 -1.48 -2.13
C PHE A 38 0.17 -1.63 -1.03
N ASP A 39 1.46 -1.57 -1.38
CA ASP A 39 2.55 -1.47 -0.41
C ASP A 39 2.41 -0.20 0.45
N PHE A 40 2.22 0.95 -0.19
CA PHE A 40 2.03 2.22 0.50
C PHE A 40 0.79 2.20 1.42
N LYS A 41 -0.35 1.70 0.92
CA LYS A 41 -1.57 1.49 1.70
C LYS A 41 -1.31 0.62 2.93
N ALA A 42 -0.59 -0.50 2.78
CA ALA A 42 -0.26 -1.37 3.89
C ALA A 42 0.56 -0.65 4.97
N ARG A 43 1.54 0.17 4.56
CA ARG A 43 2.37 0.97 5.48
C ARG A 43 1.54 2.00 6.24
N VAL A 44 0.66 2.74 5.57
CA VAL A 44 -0.23 3.72 6.23
C VAL A 44 -1.10 3.07 7.30
N PHE A 45 -1.80 1.99 6.94
CA PHE A 45 -2.71 1.32 7.88
C PHE A 45 -1.98 0.62 9.02
N ALA A 46 -0.77 0.11 8.80
CA ALA A 46 0.06 -0.40 9.87
C ALA A 46 0.45 0.72 10.87
N THR A 47 0.88 1.88 10.36
CA THR A 47 1.21 3.02 11.23
C THR A 47 0.00 3.56 11.99
N LEU A 48 -1.20 3.55 11.39
CA LEU A 48 -2.44 3.90 12.09
C LEU A 48 -2.80 2.88 13.18
N ALA A 49 -2.65 1.58 12.88
CA ALA A 49 -2.90 0.51 13.85
C ALA A 49 -2.01 0.64 15.09
N ASP A 50 -0.71 0.89 14.89
CA ASP A 50 0.27 1.00 15.98
C ASP A 50 0.01 2.21 16.90
N ARG A 51 -0.67 3.24 16.40
CA ARG A 51 -0.93 4.49 17.15
C ARG A 51 -2.26 4.52 17.85
N ASP A 52 -3.29 4.06 17.16
CA ASP A 52 -4.68 4.21 17.59
C ASP A 52 -5.23 2.91 18.23
N ASP A 53 -4.39 1.88 18.37
CA ASP A 53 -4.78 0.51 18.79
C ASP A 53 -6.01 0.01 18.02
N ASN A 54 -6.00 0.23 16.71
CA ASN A 54 -7.16 0.04 15.85
C ASN A 54 -7.13 -1.34 15.16
N PRO A 55 -7.94 -2.32 15.58
CA PRO A 55 -7.93 -3.66 15.01
C PRO A 55 -8.41 -3.71 13.55
N ASP A 56 -9.20 -2.73 13.11
CA ASP A 56 -9.64 -2.66 11.72
C ASP A 56 -8.53 -2.11 10.81
N ALA A 57 -7.68 -1.22 11.33
CA ALA A 57 -6.47 -0.80 10.63
C ALA A 57 -5.48 -1.97 10.45
N VAL A 58 -5.36 -2.87 11.44
CA VAL A 58 -4.57 -4.10 11.30
C VAL A 58 -5.08 -4.97 10.14
N LYS A 59 -6.40 -5.22 10.08
CA LYS A 59 -7.02 -5.99 9.00
C LYS A 59 -6.82 -5.32 7.64
N ALA A 60 -6.96 -4.00 7.58
CA ALA A 60 -6.75 -3.23 6.36
C ALA A 60 -5.30 -3.34 5.84
N ALA A 61 -4.32 -3.25 6.75
CA ALA A 61 -2.91 -3.43 6.40
C ALA A 61 -2.64 -4.85 5.88
N ALA A 62 -3.17 -5.88 6.54
CA ALA A 62 -3.02 -7.26 6.10
C ALA A 62 -3.63 -7.52 4.71
N ARG A 63 -4.83 -6.99 4.46
CA ARG A 63 -5.49 -7.10 3.15
C ARG A 63 -4.70 -6.39 2.05
N ALA A 64 -4.16 -5.20 2.34
CA ALA A 64 -3.35 -4.47 1.38
C ALA A 64 -2.06 -5.24 1.01
N ARG A 65 -1.39 -5.89 1.98
CA ARG A 65 -0.25 -6.79 1.70
C ARG A 65 -0.65 -7.94 0.80
N ALA A 66 -1.76 -8.62 1.09
CA ALA A 66 -2.24 -9.72 0.26
C ALA A 66 -2.59 -9.29 -1.18
N ASP A 67 -3.17 -8.10 -1.35
CA ASP A 67 -3.47 -7.55 -2.68
C ASP A 67 -2.17 -7.19 -3.45
N ARG A 68 -1.17 -6.61 -2.79
CA ARG A 68 0.18 -6.39 -3.35
C ARG A 68 0.79 -7.70 -3.82
N ASP A 69 0.82 -8.70 -2.96
CA ASP A 69 1.47 -9.99 -3.25
C ASP A 69 0.77 -10.70 -4.41
N ARG A 70 -0.55 -10.60 -4.52
CA ARG A 70 -1.30 -11.11 -5.68
C ARG A 70 -0.89 -10.43 -6.98
N ILE A 71 -0.64 -9.12 -6.96
CA ILE A 71 -0.22 -8.38 -8.15
C ILE A 71 1.21 -8.74 -8.53
N LEU A 72 2.12 -8.84 -7.54
CA LEU A 72 3.49 -9.27 -7.78
C LEU A 72 3.55 -10.67 -8.40
N ALA A 73 2.76 -11.61 -7.90
CA ALA A 73 2.64 -12.95 -8.50
C ALA A 73 2.18 -12.90 -9.96
N ARG A 74 1.22 -12.04 -10.32
CA ARG A 74 0.80 -11.86 -11.72
C ARG A 74 1.91 -11.29 -12.60
N ILE A 75 2.69 -10.34 -12.08
CA ILE A 75 3.83 -9.76 -12.80
C ILE A 75 4.88 -10.86 -13.05
N GLU A 76 5.18 -11.67 -12.03
CA GLU A 76 6.10 -12.80 -12.14
C GLU A 76 5.62 -13.84 -13.17
N ASP A 77 4.33 -14.22 -13.12
CA ASP A 77 3.73 -15.15 -14.08
C ASP A 77 3.79 -14.61 -15.52
N ALA A 78 3.50 -13.32 -15.72
CA ALA A 78 3.57 -12.68 -17.03
C ALA A 78 5.00 -12.63 -17.60
N MET A 79 6.01 -12.54 -16.74
CA MET A 79 7.43 -12.54 -17.12
C MET A 79 8.00 -13.97 -17.27
N GLY A 80 7.43 -14.95 -16.58
CA GLY A 80 7.89 -16.35 -16.54
C GLY A 80 7.18 -17.30 -17.50
N GLY A 81 6.06 -16.87 -18.10
CA GLY A 81 5.26 -17.65 -19.05
C GLY A 81 5.80 -17.74 -20.48
N ASP A 82 6.97 -17.16 -20.76
CA ASP A 82 7.66 -17.22 -22.06
C ASP A 82 8.63 -18.42 -22.16
N ARG A 83 8.22 -19.59 -21.64
CA ARG A 83 8.99 -20.85 -21.73
C ARG A 83 8.29 -21.90 -22.58
#